data_AF-A0A970NCK5-F1
#
_entry.id   AF-A0A970NCK5-F1
#
_cell.length_a   1.000
_cell.length_b   1.000
_cell.length_c   1.000
_cell.angle_alpha   90.00
_cell.angle_beta   90.00
_cell.angle_gamma   90.00
#
_symmetry.space_group_name_H-M   'P 1'
#
loop_
_entity.id
_entity.type
_entity.pdbx_description
1 polymer ?
#
loop_
_entity_poly.entity_id
_entity_poly.type
_entity_poly.pdbx_seq_one_letter_code
_entity_poly.pdbx_strand_id
1 'polypeptide(L)'
;MNKKLPIEKIISLTHVVAGHLGITLPDDAAMAAKMNMQNPYPLVVKSNYYTLWIDRYYIAYSHDDEHEIHYVYLTQHHIKEESESYLDAKGISMLPGHIEQQFRCARENMEKNERKYWVLERQSAGDLSAS
;
A
#
# COMPACT_ATOMS: atom_id res chain seq x y z
N MET A 1 -9.40 -19.56 7.66
CA MET A 1 -8.01 -19.55 7.15
C MET A 1 -7.62 -18.12 6.78
N ASN A 2 -6.62 -17.56 7.46
CA ASN A 2 -6.20 -16.16 7.36
C ASN A 2 -5.45 -15.93 6.02
N LYS A 3 -6.08 -15.34 5.00
CA LYS A 3 -5.41 -15.08 3.70
C LYS A 3 -4.86 -13.64 3.65
N LYS A 4 -3.86 -13.36 4.47
CA LYS A 4 -2.96 -12.21 4.27
C LYS A 4 -1.92 -12.59 3.21
N LEU A 5 -1.31 -11.60 2.55
CA LEU A 5 -0.19 -11.87 1.65
C LEU A 5 1.00 -12.44 2.48
N PRO A 6 1.74 -13.47 2.03
CA PRO A 6 2.95 -13.92 2.72
C PRO A 6 3.95 -12.78 2.92
N ILE A 7 4.71 -12.78 4.01
CA ILE A 7 5.66 -11.70 4.33
C ILE A 7 6.71 -11.59 3.24
N GLU A 8 7.16 -12.71 2.69
CA GLU A 8 8.15 -12.77 1.60
C GLU A 8 7.63 -12.06 0.34
N LYS A 9 6.32 -12.17 0.08
CA LYS A 9 5.68 -11.46 -1.03
C LYS A 9 5.54 -9.96 -0.74
N ILE A 10 5.27 -9.56 0.50
CA ILE A 10 5.24 -8.14 0.89
C ILE A 10 6.65 -7.56 0.70
N ILE A 11 7.69 -8.21 1.22
CA ILE A 11 9.09 -7.80 1.07
C ILE A 11 9.49 -7.70 -0.41
N SER A 12 9.14 -8.69 -1.23
CA SER A 12 9.40 -8.64 -2.68
C SER A 12 8.72 -7.47 -3.37
N LEU A 13 7.45 -7.18 -3.04
CA LEU A 13 6.74 -6.00 -3.56
C LEU A 13 7.42 -4.71 -3.09
N THR A 14 7.80 -4.63 -1.83
CA THR A 14 8.51 -3.48 -1.27
C THR A 14 9.82 -3.20 -2.01
N HIS A 15 10.62 -4.23 -2.34
CA HIS A 15 11.84 -4.06 -3.14
C HIS A 15 11.55 -3.47 -4.53
N VAL A 16 10.50 -3.96 -5.21
CA VAL A 16 10.10 -3.43 -6.51
C VAL A 16 9.71 -1.95 -6.40
N VAL A 17 8.93 -1.58 -5.38
CA VAL A 17 8.52 -0.19 -5.15
C VAL A 17 9.72 0.69 -4.83
N ALA A 18 10.56 0.27 -3.89
CA ALA A 18 11.72 1.04 -3.46
C ALA A 18 12.73 1.25 -4.59
N GLY A 19 12.94 0.24 -5.44
CA GLY A 19 13.78 0.36 -6.64
C GLY A 19 13.27 1.42 -7.61
N HIS A 20 11.96 1.51 -7.83
CA HIS A 20 11.37 2.56 -8.66
C HIS A 20 11.46 3.96 -8.04
N LEU A 21 11.41 4.06 -6.72
CA LEU A 21 11.46 5.33 -5.99
C LEU A 21 12.88 5.76 -5.60
N GLY A 22 13.89 4.94 -5.87
CA GLY A 22 15.27 5.19 -5.43
C GLY A 22 15.45 5.19 -3.91
N ILE A 23 14.63 4.41 -3.18
CA ILE A 23 14.68 4.30 -1.72
C ILE A 23 15.59 3.13 -1.33
N THR A 24 16.55 3.39 -0.43
CA THR A 24 17.34 2.33 0.21
C THR A 24 16.53 1.69 1.33
N LEU A 25 16.29 0.38 1.25
CA LEU A 25 15.56 -0.36 2.26
C LEU A 25 16.48 -0.91 3.37
N PRO A 26 15.93 -1.14 4.57
CA PRO A 26 16.56 -2.02 5.56
C PRO A 26 16.69 -3.45 5.03
N ASP A 27 17.45 -4.29 5.74
CA ASP A 27 17.56 -5.70 5.39
C ASP A 27 16.22 -6.46 5.54
N ASP A 28 16.07 -7.54 4.77
CA ASP A 28 14.84 -8.33 4.72
C ASP A 28 14.46 -8.92 6.07
N ALA A 29 15.44 -9.30 6.89
CA ALA A 29 15.20 -9.89 8.20
C ALA A 29 14.64 -8.86 9.18
N ALA A 30 15.15 -7.62 9.15
CA ALA A 30 14.66 -6.49 9.93
C ALA A 30 13.24 -6.09 9.51
N MET A 31 12.97 -6.03 8.21
CA MET A 31 11.62 -5.79 7.70
C MET A 31 10.64 -6.89 8.13
N ALA A 32 11.02 -8.16 7.98
CA ALA A 32 10.22 -9.30 8.41
C ALA A 32 9.96 -9.28 9.92
N ALA A 33 10.99 -8.99 10.72
CA ALA A 33 10.87 -8.90 12.18
C ALA A 33 9.89 -7.80 12.58
N LYS A 34 9.95 -6.62 11.94
CA LYS A 34 9.03 -5.52 12.18
C LYS A 34 7.58 -5.90 11.88
N MET A 35 7.30 -6.55 10.75
CA MET A 35 5.95 -6.98 10.37
C MET A 35 5.37 -8.09 11.26
N ASN A 36 6.22 -8.84 11.97
CA ASN A 36 5.82 -9.90 12.89
C ASN A 36 5.52 -9.38 14.32
N MET A 37 5.80 -8.11 14.61
CA MET A 37 5.42 -7.52 15.89
C MET A 37 3.90 -7.46 16.02
N GLN A 38 3.37 -7.54 17.24
CA GLN A 38 1.94 -7.67 17.50
C GLN A 38 1.16 -6.36 17.28
N ASN A 39 1.85 -5.22 17.36
CA ASN A 39 1.29 -3.89 17.07
C ASN A 39 2.36 -3.02 16.41
N PRO A 40 2.85 -3.36 15.20
CA PRO A 40 3.85 -2.54 14.55
C PRO A 40 3.15 -1.32 13.97
N TYR A 41 3.59 -0.13 14.38
CA TYR A 41 3.51 1.00 13.48
C TYR A 41 4.18 0.62 12.14
N PRO A 42 3.65 1.11 11.00
CA PRO A 42 4.25 0.86 9.70
C PRO A 42 5.75 1.21 9.75
N LEU A 43 6.57 0.40 9.10
CA LEU A 43 7.94 0.80 8.82
C LEU A 43 7.89 1.95 7.83
N VAL A 44 8.45 3.10 8.22
CA VAL A 44 8.51 4.30 7.39
C VAL A 44 9.95 4.49 6.93
N VAL A 45 10.16 4.47 5.62
CA VAL A 45 11.45 4.73 4.98
C VAL A 45 11.32 5.96 4.11
N LYS A 46 12.28 6.88 4.20
CA LYS A 46 12.28 8.14 3.46
C LYS A 46 13.48 8.25 2.54
N SER A 47 13.27 8.88 1.40
CA SER A 47 14.32 9.42 0.54
C SER A 47 14.25 10.96 0.56
N ASN A 48 14.91 11.61 -0.40
CA ASN A 48 14.85 13.06 -0.57
C ASN A 48 13.49 13.56 -1.08
N TYR A 49 12.69 12.69 -1.71
CA TYR A 49 11.47 13.08 -2.42
C TYR A 49 10.27 12.21 -2.09
N TYR A 50 10.48 11.04 -1.48
CA TYR A 50 9.44 10.07 -1.25
C TYR A 50 9.45 9.54 0.16
N THR A 51 8.26 9.35 0.70
CA THR A 51 8.01 8.56 1.90
C THR A 51 7.35 7.24 1.51
N LEU A 52 7.87 6.12 2.02
CA LEU A 52 7.37 4.76 1.81
C LEU A 52 6.93 4.16 3.15
N TRP A 53 5.68 3.72 3.23
CA TRP A 53 5.09 3.03 4.37
C TRP A 53 4.92 1.55 4.05
N ILE A 54 5.40 0.70 4.97
CA ILE A 54 5.42 -0.74 4.80
C ILE A 54 4.81 -1.38 6.04
N ASP A 55 3.71 -2.11 5.86
CA ASP A 55 3.00 -2.79 6.93
C ASP A 55 2.51 -4.19 6.50
N ARG A 56 2.03 -4.98 7.46
CA ARG A 56 1.40 -6.27 7.22
C ARG A 56 0.12 -6.15 6.37
N TYR A 57 -0.54 -5.00 6.40
CA TYR A 57 -1.83 -4.78 5.76
C TYR A 57 -1.81 -3.84 4.57
N TYR A 58 -0.74 -3.08 4.37
CA TYR A 58 -0.59 -2.20 3.23
C TYR A 58 0.86 -1.89 2.89
N ILE A 59 1.09 -1.49 1.64
CA ILE A 59 2.30 -0.79 1.19
C ILE A 59 1.80 0.46 0.47
N ALA A 60 2.33 1.63 0.84
CA ALA A 60 1.97 2.90 0.22
C ALA A 60 3.17 3.83 0.11
N TYR A 61 3.13 4.76 -0.82
CA TYR A 61 4.13 5.82 -0.92
C TYR A 61 3.49 7.16 -1.28
N SER A 62 4.18 8.26 -0.98
CA SER A 62 3.82 9.60 -1.44
C SER A 62 5.08 10.35 -1.86
N HIS A 63 4.95 11.23 -2.84
CA HIS A 63 5.97 12.25 -3.10
C HIS A 63 5.82 13.35 -2.04
N ASP A 64 6.91 13.91 -1.53
CA ASP A 64 6.87 14.89 -0.42
C ASP A 64 6.21 16.22 -0.82
N ASP A 65 6.27 16.56 -2.12
CA ASP A 65 5.57 17.73 -2.69
C ASP A 65 4.11 17.43 -3.11
N GLU A 66 3.67 16.18 -3.03
CA GLU A 66 2.31 15.78 -3.39
C GLU A 66 1.51 15.47 -2.12
N HIS A 67 0.23 15.87 -2.10
CA HIS A 67 -0.70 15.49 -1.04
C HIS A 67 -1.40 14.15 -1.31
N GLU A 68 -0.90 13.38 -2.27
CA GLU A 68 -1.49 12.11 -2.68
C GLU A 68 -0.70 10.92 -2.13
N ILE A 69 -1.44 9.94 -1.59
CA ILE A 69 -0.90 8.65 -1.15
C ILE A 69 -1.25 7.62 -2.22
N HIS A 70 -0.24 6.93 -2.75
CA HIS A 70 -0.39 5.84 -3.69
C HIS A 70 -0.24 4.50 -2.99
N TYR A 71 -1.32 3.72 -2.95
CA TYR A 71 -1.30 2.38 -2.39
C TYR A 71 -0.87 1.35 -3.44
N VAL A 72 0.13 0.53 -3.08
CA VAL A 72 0.63 -0.58 -3.91
C VAL A 72 0.06 -1.91 -3.45
N TYR A 73 -0.19 -2.06 -2.15
CA TYR A 73 -0.79 -3.25 -1.56
C TYR A 73 -1.80 -2.82 -0.50
N LEU A 74 -2.96 -3.46 -0.46
CA LEU A 74 -4.03 -3.20 0.50
C LEU A 74 -4.75 -4.48 0.89
N THR A 75 -5.15 -4.57 2.15
CA THR A 75 -6.10 -5.59 2.63
C THR A 75 -7.46 -4.98 2.93
N GLN A 76 -8.52 -5.79 2.91
CA GLN A 76 -9.86 -5.35 3.38
C GLN A 76 -9.81 -4.81 4.81
N HIS A 77 -8.92 -5.35 5.64
CA HIS A 77 -8.75 -4.92 7.03
C HIS A 77 -8.24 -3.49 7.11
N HIS A 78 -7.15 -3.16 6.40
CA HIS A 78 -6.66 -1.78 6.37
C HIS A 78 -7.68 -0.81 5.77
N ILE A 79 -8.35 -1.18 4.67
CA ILE A 79 -9.40 -0.33 4.07
C ILE A 79 -10.48 -0.01 5.11
N LYS A 80 -10.92 -1.00 5.89
CA LYS A 80 -11.92 -0.81 6.94
C LYS A 80 -11.40 0.10 8.06
N GLU A 81 -10.26 -0.24 8.65
CA GLU A 81 -9.68 0.51 9.77
C GLU A 81 -9.34 1.95 9.41
N GLU A 82 -8.75 2.17 8.23
CA GLU A 82 -8.39 3.50 7.74
C GLU A 82 -9.67 4.33 7.48
N SER A 83 -10.69 3.73 6.86
CA SER A 83 -11.96 4.42 6.62
C SER A 83 -12.62 4.84 7.93
N GLU A 84 -12.70 3.94 8.91
CA GLU A 84 -13.29 4.22 10.22
C GLU A 84 -12.48 5.29 10.98
N SER A 85 -11.15 5.17 10.98
CA SER A 85 -10.26 6.10 11.68
C SER A 85 -10.30 7.50 11.08
N TYR A 86 -10.32 7.64 9.76
CA TYR A 86 -10.36 8.95 9.10
C TYR A 86 -11.66 9.70 9.35
N LEU A 87 -12.80 9.01 9.24
CA LEU A 87 -14.12 9.60 9.43
C LEU A 87 -14.29 10.08 10.88
N ASP A 88 -13.86 9.26 11.85
CA ASP A 88 -13.90 9.61 13.27
C ASP A 88 -12.95 10.78 13.60
N ALA A 89 -11.68 10.70 13.19
CA ALA A 89 -10.67 11.69 13.52
C ALA A 89 -10.93 13.08 12.89
N LYS A 90 -11.61 13.14 11.74
CA LYS A 90 -11.91 14.40 11.04
C LYS A 90 -13.33 14.88 11.22
N GLY A 91 -14.22 14.07 11.82
CA GLY A 91 -15.64 14.39 11.96
C GLY A 91 -16.33 14.60 10.62
N ILE A 92 -15.84 13.94 9.56
CA ILE A 92 -16.36 14.05 8.19
C ILE A 92 -17.13 12.80 7.81
N SER A 93 -18.03 12.91 6.84
CA SER A 93 -18.85 11.79 6.35
C SER A 93 -18.24 11.04 5.17
N MET A 94 -17.15 11.57 4.57
CA MET A 94 -16.54 11.01 3.37
C MET A 94 -15.02 11.14 3.40
N LEU A 95 -14.32 10.15 2.83
CA LEU A 95 -12.87 10.19 2.64
C LEU A 95 -12.47 11.21 1.56
N PRO A 96 -11.22 11.68 1.55
CA PRO A 96 -10.69 12.43 0.41
C PRO A 96 -10.88 11.65 -0.90
N GLY A 97 -11.31 12.33 -1.96
CA GLY A 97 -11.75 11.65 -3.20
C GLY A 97 -10.73 10.69 -3.82
N HIS A 98 -9.43 11.01 -3.74
CA HIS A 98 -8.37 10.13 -4.23
C HIS A 98 -8.20 8.85 -3.39
N ILE A 99 -8.30 8.95 -2.06
CA ILE A 99 -8.25 7.78 -1.16
C ILE A 99 -9.51 6.93 -1.35
N GLU A 100 -10.68 7.58 -1.40
CA GLU A 100 -11.95 6.89 -1.63
C GLU A 100 -11.92 6.10 -2.95
N GLN A 101 -11.41 6.72 -4.02
CA GLN A 101 -11.30 6.07 -5.32
C GLN A 101 -10.37 4.85 -5.27
N GLN A 102 -9.19 4.95 -4.68
CA GLN A 102 -8.28 3.81 -4.54
C GLN A 102 -8.91 2.68 -3.72
N PHE A 103 -9.58 2.99 -2.61
CA PHE A 103 -10.26 1.99 -1.78
C PHE A 103 -11.45 1.35 -2.48
N ARG A 104 -12.19 2.10 -3.29
CA ARG A 104 -13.27 1.57 -4.13
C ARG A 104 -12.71 0.61 -5.17
N CYS A 105 -11.70 1.01 -5.94
CA CYS A 105 -11.07 0.16 -6.95
C CYS A 105 -10.47 -1.12 -6.33
N ALA A 106 -9.83 -1.00 -5.17
CA ALA A 106 -9.28 -2.15 -4.45
C ALA A 106 -10.40 -3.12 -4.02
N ARG A 107 -11.52 -2.62 -3.48
CA ARG A 107 -12.68 -3.46 -3.10
C ARG A 107 -13.31 -4.15 -4.30
N GLU A 108 -13.56 -3.43 -5.38
CA GLU A 108 -14.11 -3.99 -6.63
C GLU A 108 -13.21 -5.11 -7.19
N ASN A 109 -11.89 -4.91 -7.18
CA ASN A 109 -10.95 -5.94 -7.62
C ASN A 109 -10.96 -7.16 -6.69
N MET A 110 -10.99 -6.93 -5.37
CA MET A 110 -11.06 -7.99 -4.37
C MET A 110 -12.33 -8.83 -4.51
N GLU A 111 -13.48 -8.19 -4.70
CA GLU A 111 -14.77 -8.85 -4.91
C GLU A 111 -14.76 -9.66 -6.21
N LYS A 112 -14.35 -9.04 -7.33
CA LYS A 112 -14.28 -9.69 -8.65
C LYS A 112 -13.41 -10.94 -8.66
N ASN A 113 -12.34 -10.97 -7.87
CA ASN A 113 -11.37 -12.06 -7.84
C ASN A 113 -11.50 -12.96 -6.60
N GLU A 114 -12.50 -12.75 -5.75
CA GLU A 114 -12.69 -13.44 -4.47
C GLU A 114 -11.43 -13.40 -3.57
N ARG A 115 -10.71 -12.28 -3.58
CA ARG A 115 -9.49 -12.03 -2.79
C ARG A 115 -9.79 -11.13 -1.60
N LYS A 116 -8.98 -11.24 -0.54
CA LYS A 116 -9.02 -10.36 0.64
C LYS A 116 -8.00 -9.22 0.61
N TYR A 117 -7.25 -9.15 -0.49
CA TYR A 117 -6.21 -8.16 -0.71
C TYR A 117 -6.16 -7.77 -2.18
N TRP A 118 -5.60 -6.59 -2.41
CA TRP A 118 -5.37 -5.97 -3.70
C TRP A 118 -3.90 -5.62 -3.80
N VAL A 119 -3.32 -5.84 -4.97
CA VAL A 119 -2.01 -5.34 -5.34
C VAL A 119 -2.24 -4.46 -6.56
N LEU A 120 -1.63 -3.28 -6.58
CA LEU A 120 -1.63 -2.41 -7.74
C LEU A 120 -0.90 -3.13 -8.87
N GLU A 121 -1.68 -3.76 -9.74
CA GLU A 121 -1.20 -4.21 -11.03
C GLU A 121 -1.10 -2.95 -11.89
N ARG A 122 0.12 -2.42 -12.06
CA ARG A 122 0.35 -1.53 -13.20
C ARG A 122 -0.06 -2.34 -14.41
N GLN A 123 -1.09 -1.88 -15.13
CA GLN A 123 -1.24 -2.30 -16.52
C GLN A 123 0.11 -2.02 -17.15
N SER A 124 0.76 -3.06 -17.68
CA SER A 124 1.86 -2.88 -18.61
C SER A 124 1.38 -1.79 -19.56
N ALA A 125 2.11 -0.67 -19.62
CA ALA A 125 1.88 0.30 -20.67
C ALA A 125 2.10 -0.46 -21.99
N GLY A 126 1.00 -0.96 -22.56
CA GLY A 126 1.00 -1.57 -23.87
C GLY A 126 1.39 -0.47 -24.84
N ASP A 127 2.53 -0.68 -25.49
CA ASP A 127 2.87 -0.21 -26.82
C ASP A 127 2.11 1.02 -27.33
N LEU A 128 2.72 2.19 -27.16
CA LEU A 128 2.64 3.25 -28.16
C LEU A 128 4.05 3.68 -28.55
N SER A 129 4.80 2.71 -29.09
CA SER A 129 5.84 2.99 -30.09
C SER A 129 5.57 2.11 -31.30
N ALA A 130 5.49 2.76 -32.47
CA ALA A 130 5.34 2.24 -33.83
C ALA A 130 3.91 2.07 -34.37
N SER A 131 3.41 3.11 -35.04
CA SER A 131 3.30 3.16 -36.52
C SER A 131 3.04 4.59 -36.98
#